data_AF-A0A0W7TI34-F1
#
_entry.id   AF-A0A0W7TI34-F1
#
_cell.length_a   1.000
_cell.length_b   1.000
_cell.length_c   1.000
_cell.angle_alpha   90.00
_cell.angle_beta   90.00
_cell.angle_gamma   90.00
#
_symmetry.space_group_name_H-M   'P 1'
#
loop_
_entity.id
_entity.type
_entity.pdbx_description
1 polymer ?
#
loop_
_entity_poly.entity_id
_entity_poly.type
_entity_poly.pdbx_seq_one_letter_code
_entity_poly.pdbx_strand_id
1 'polypeptide(L)'
;MEIRDQVRLMRSVMGRKIMEIDELNDKAAELTGEEAGKCLALAEFLKNDVAGYKTIIDDLKDGSNDHTGNIYDIASLPAEAVGVYNDLYLPELSPDDLEDEKAAMSLKVEYAKDLVQSRLVKIGKAALSNDLALNLMMSSDDILAAIGAVVSQDAEIMSAIGTSE
;
A
#
# COMPACT_ATOMS: atom_id res chain seq x y z
N MET A 1 -17.22 2.51 -4.60
CA MET A 1 -17.12 3.77 -3.83
C MET A 1 -16.40 4.77 -4.73
N GLU A 2 -16.98 5.94 -4.99
CA GLU A 2 -16.35 6.97 -5.82
C GLU A 2 -15.08 7.52 -5.14
N ILE A 3 -14.10 8.02 -5.91
CA ILE A 3 -12.82 8.54 -5.37
C ILE A 3 -13.06 9.59 -4.28
N ARG A 4 -14.04 10.47 -4.47
CA ARG A 4 -14.40 11.50 -3.46
C ARG A 4 -14.87 10.90 -2.14
N ASP A 5 -15.65 9.82 -2.19
CA ASP A 5 -16.13 9.13 -0.99
C ASP A 5 -14.99 8.38 -0.29
N GLN A 6 -14.07 7.78 -1.06
CA GLN A 6 -12.86 7.15 -0.55
C GLN A 6 -11.98 8.16 0.20
N VAL A 7 -11.72 9.32 -0.42
CA VAL A 7 -10.94 10.41 0.20
C VAL A 7 -11.62 10.93 1.46
N ARG A 8 -12.96 11.05 1.46
CA ARG A 8 -13.70 11.48 2.66
C ARG A 8 -13.56 10.47 3.79
N LEU A 9 -13.74 9.19 3.51
CA LEU A 9 -13.58 8.11 4.49
C LEU A 9 -12.16 8.09 5.07
N MET A 10 -11.14 8.08 4.21
CA MET A 10 -9.74 8.08 4.66
C MET A 10 -9.39 9.31 5.48
N ARG A 11 -9.91 10.50 5.14
CA ARG A 11 -9.72 11.72 5.95
C ARG A 11 -10.39 11.61 7.31
N SER A 12 -11.57 11.01 7.39
CA SER A 12 -12.28 10.78 8.66
C SER A 12 -11.45 9.88 9.57
N VAL A 13 -11.05 8.71 9.08
CA VAL A 13 -10.21 7.74 9.81
C VAL A 13 -8.87 8.36 10.21
N MET A 14 -8.21 9.07 9.30
CA MET A 14 -6.95 9.76 9.59
C MET A 14 -7.13 10.83 10.68
N GLY A 15 -8.22 11.60 10.64
CA GLY A 15 -8.54 12.60 11.65
C GLY A 15 -8.73 11.99 13.04
N ARG A 16 -9.45 10.87 13.13
CA ARG A 16 -9.62 10.10 14.37
C ARG A 16 -8.28 9.65 14.94
N LYS A 17 -7.44 9.01 14.12
CA LYS A 17 -6.11 8.52 14.51
C LYS A 17 -5.20 9.63 15.02
N ILE A 18 -5.27 10.83 14.44
CA ILE A 18 -4.48 11.99 14.93
C ILE A 18 -4.89 12.36 16.35
N MET A 19 -6.18 12.39 16.66
CA MET A 19 -6.65 12.66 18.03
C MET A 19 -6.25 11.53 18.99
N GLU A 20 -6.40 10.27 18.58
CA GLU A 20 -5.98 9.10 19.37
C GLU A 20 -4.46 9.12 19.68
N ILE A 21 -3.62 9.56 18.73
CA ILE A 21 -2.18 9.71 18.94
C ILE A 21 -1.90 10.71 20.07
N ASP A 22 -2.58 11.87 20.09
CA ASP A 22 -2.39 12.88 21.12
C ASP A 22 -2.80 12.33 22.49
N GLU A 23 -3.97 11.68 22.57
CA GLU A 23 -4.46 11.03 23.80
C GLU A 23 -3.50 9.94 24.32
N LEU A 24 -2.94 9.13 23.41
CA LEU A 24 -1.95 8.09 23.77
C LEU A 24 -0.64 8.70 24.29
N ASN A 25 -0.18 9.81 23.72
CA ASN A 25 1.03 10.49 24.19
C ASN A 25 0.81 11.11 25.58
N ASP A 26 -0.34 11.75 25.80
CA ASP A 26 -0.70 12.32 27.10
C ASP A 26 -0.82 11.22 28.16
N LYS A 27 -1.52 10.13 27.84
CA LYS A 27 -1.64 8.96 28.72
C LYS A 27 -0.28 8.32 29.02
N ALA A 28 0.60 8.20 28.02
CA ALA A 28 1.94 7.66 28.22
C ALA A 28 2.79 8.51 29.18
N ALA A 29 2.58 9.83 29.21
CA ALA A 29 3.31 10.74 30.11
C ALA A 29 2.91 10.57 31.59
N GLU A 30 1.70 10.09 31.85
CA GLU A 30 1.19 9.83 33.21
C GLU A 30 1.45 8.39 33.70
N LEU A 31 1.76 7.48 32.78
CA LEU A 31 2.02 6.08 33.05
C LEU A 31 3.53 5.79 33.23
N THR A 32 3.84 4.61 33.78
CA THR A 32 5.22 4.10 33.86
C THR A 32 5.26 2.63 33.43
N GLY A 33 6.44 2.13 33.06
CA GLY A 33 6.62 0.71 32.77
C GLY A 33 5.99 0.24 31.45
N GLU A 34 5.43 -0.97 31.47
CA GLU A 34 4.94 -1.67 30.28
C GLU A 34 3.73 -0.96 29.64
N GLU A 35 2.83 -0.41 30.45
CA GLU A 35 1.63 0.28 30.00
C GLU A 35 1.95 1.57 29.24
N ALA A 36 2.96 2.33 29.69
CA ALA A 36 3.46 3.49 28.95
C ALA A 36 4.08 3.05 27.61
N GLY A 37 4.84 1.95 27.61
CA GLY A 37 5.42 1.37 26.39
C GLY A 37 4.37 0.96 25.36
N LYS A 38 3.26 0.34 25.79
CA LYS A 38 2.13 -0.02 24.91
C LYS A 38 1.48 1.22 24.27
N CYS A 39 1.29 2.29 25.04
CA CYS A 39 0.73 3.53 24.52
C CYS A 39 1.64 4.16 23.45
N LEU A 40 2.95 4.21 23.70
CA LEU A 40 3.93 4.75 22.74
C LEU A 40 4.03 3.89 21.48
N ALA A 41 4.03 2.56 21.62
CA ALA A 41 4.05 1.65 20.48
C ALA A 41 2.80 1.79 19.60
N LEU A 42 1.62 1.93 20.22
CA LEU A 42 0.38 2.18 19.49
C LEU A 42 0.39 3.55 18.80
N ALA A 43 0.84 4.61 19.49
CA ALA A 43 0.96 5.94 18.90
C ALA A 43 1.93 5.94 17.70
N GLU A 44 3.05 5.22 17.77
CA GLU A 44 4.00 5.08 16.66
C GLU A 44 3.38 4.31 15.48
N PHE A 45 2.65 3.22 15.75
CA PHE A 45 1.90 2.51 14.73
C PHE A 45 0.91 3.45 14.02
N LEU A 46 0.09 4.19 14.77
CA LEU A 46 -0.91 5.10 14.20
C LEU A 46 -0.27 6.23 13.40
N LYS A 47 0.89 6.77 13.82
CA LYS A 47 1.63 7.79 13.06
C LYS A 47 2.04 7.29 11.68
N ASN A 48 2.55 6.07 11.60
CA ASN A 48 2.91 5.43 10.33
C ASN A 48 1.66 5.17 9.47
N ASP A 49 0.58 4.71 10.09
CA ASP A 49 -0.65 4.42 9.38
C ASP A 49 -1.28 5.69 8.77
N VAL A 50 -1.27 6.80 9.54
CA VAL A 50 -1.64 8.16 9.09
C VAL A 50 -0.77 8.63 7.92
N ALA A 51 0.53 8.39 7.93
CA ALA A 51 1.41 8.73 6.81
C ALA A 51 1.02 7.99 5.52
N GLY A 52 0.61 6.71 5.64
CA GLY A 52 0.09 5.94 4.53
C GLY A 52 -1.21 6.52 3.97
N TYR A 53 -2.18 6.85 4.84
CA TYR A 53 -3.41 7.49 4.39
C TYR A 53 -3.16 8.85 3.75
N LYS A 54 -2.26 9.67 4.31
CA LYS A 54 -1.90 10.97 3.74
C LYS A 54 -1.34 10.82 2.33
N THR A 55 -0.44 9.86 2.12
CA THR A 55 0.16 9.57 0.81
C THR A 55 -0.91 9.24 -0.23
N ILE A 56 -1.88 8.40 0.13
CA ILE A 56 -2.98 8.01 -0.76
C ILE A 56 -3.91 9.20 -1.02
N ILE A 57 -4.31 9.92 0.02
CA ILE A 57 -5.18 11.10 -0.10
C ILE A 57 -4.53 12.15 -1.01
N ASP A 58 -3.22 12.38 -0.88
CA ASP A 58 -2.51 13.36 -1.71
C ASP A 58 -2.49 12.98 -3.19
N ASP A 59 -2.49 11.68 -3.51
CA ASP A 59 -2.56 11.16 -4.89
C ASP A 59 -3.99 11.13 -5.44
N LEU A 60 -5.02 11.07 -4.59
CA LEU A 60 -6.44 10.98 -5.00
C LEU A 60 -7.21 12.32 -4.96
N LYS A 61 -6.66 13.37 -4.34
CA LYS A 61 -7.41 14.58 -3.95
C LYS A 61 -7.97 15.43 -5.09
N ASP A 62 -7.35 15.38 -6.27
CA ASP A 62 -7.81 16.08 -7.47
C ASP A 62 -8.78 15.23 -8.32
N GLY A 63 -9.05 13.99 -7.87
CA GLY A 63 -9.90 13.03 -8.55
C GLY A 63 -9.18 12.19 -9.59
N SER A 64 -7.85 12.33 -9.75
CA SER A 64 -7.03 11.37 -10.48
C SER A 64 -6.62 10.20 -9.56
N ASN A 65 -6.04 9.17 -10.15
CA ASN A 65 -5.39 8.07 -9.43
C ASN A 65 -4.06 7.76 -10.13
N ASP A 66 -3.09 8.62 -9.88
CA ASP A 66 -1.85 8.67 -10.66
C ASP A 66 -0.78 7.68 -10.15
N HIS A 67 -1.02 7.07 -8.99
CA HIS A 67 -0.15 6.07 -8.36
C HIS A 67 1.29 6.58 -8.24
N THR A 68 1.45 7.80 -7.73
CA THR A 68 2.74 8.46 -7.53
C THR A 68 3.25 8.34 -6.10
N GLY A 69 2.40 7.92 -5.16
CA GLY A 69 2.72 7.74 -3.76
C GLY A 69 3.89 6.80 -3.50
N ASN A 70 4.52 6.94 -2.34
CA ASN A 70 5.61 6.09 -1.88
C ASN A 70 5.06 4.83 -1.19
N ILE A 71 5.38 3.64 -1.74
CA ILE A 71 4.91 2.37 -1.18
C ILE A 71 5.41 2.13 0.25
N TYR A 72 6.57 2.68 0.63
CA TYR A 72 7.08 2.54 1.98
C TYR A 72 6.16 3.26 2.97
N ASP A 73 5.77 4.49 2.67
CA ASP A 73 4.86 5.26 3.53
C ASP A 73 3.50 4.57 3.69
N ILE A 74 3.09 3.76 2.71
CA ILE A 74 1.81 3.05 2.70
C ILE A 74 1.89 1.68 3.39
N ALA A 75 2.99 0.93 3.21
CA ALA A 75 3.04 -0.50 3.50
C ALA A 75 4.34 -0.98 4.20
N SER A 76 5.11 -0.11 4.85
CA SER A 76 6.40 -0.48 5.48
C SER A 76 6.34 -0.84 6.96
N LEU A 77 5.19 -1.21 7.50
CA LEU A 77 5.12 -1.51 8.93
C LEU A 77 5.86 -2.82 9.27
N PRO A 78 6.66 -2.83 10.36
CA PRO A 78 7.31 -4.05 10.85
C PRO A 78 6.29 -5.14 11.19
N ALA A 79 6.66 -6.41 11.05
CA ALA A 79 5.76 -7.54 11.32
C ALA A 79 5.28 -7.56 12.77
N GLU A 80 6.11 -7.06 13.69
CA GLU A 80 5.82 -6.93 15.11
C GLU A 80 4.67 -5.93 15.38
N ALA A 81 4.46 -4.98 14.47
CA ALA A 81 3.40 -3.98 14.57
C ALA A 81 2.01 -4.53 14.21
N VAL A 82 1.94 -5.73 13.61
CA VAL A 82 0.68 -6.42 13.32
C VAL A 82 -0.09 -6.76 14.60
N GLY A 83 0.61 -7.18 15.65
CA GLY A 83 0.00 -7.45 16.95
C GLY A 83 -0.53 -6.17 17.61
N VAL A 84 0.17 -5.05 17.46
CA VAL A 84 -0.29 -3.74 17.95
C VAL A 84 -1.62 -3.35 17.29
N TYR A 85 -1.76 -3.58 15.98
CA TYR A 85 -3.01 -3.30 15.29
C TYR A 85 -4.15 -4.24 15.70
N ASN A 86 -3.94 -5.55 15.58
CA ASN A 86 -5.01 -6.53 15.74
C ASN A 86 -5.42 -6.75 17.20
N ASP A 87 -4.45 -6.70 18.11
CA ASP A 87 -4.66 -7.12 19.50
C ASP A 87 -4.83 -5.93 20.46
N LEU A 88 -4.34 -4.73 20.09
CA LEU A 88 -4.47 -3.52 20.90
C LEU A 88 -5.40 -2.48 20.28
N TYR A 89 -5.25 -2.18 18.98
CA TYR A 89 -6.00 -1.07 18.38
C TYR A 89 -7.44 -1.43 18.04
N LEU A 90 -7.64 -2.44 17.19
CA LEU A 90 -8.98 -2.79 16.69
C LEU A 90 -10.01 -3.11 17.80
N PRO A 91 -9.64 -3.79 18.90
CA PRO A 91 -10.60 -4.08 19.97
C PRO A 91 -11.11 -2.86 20.74
N GLU A 92 -10.38 -1.75 20.72
CA GLU A 92 -10.73 -0.51 21.44
C GLU A 92 -11.68 0.40 20.62
N LEU A 93 -11.87 0.10 19.33
CA LEU A 93 -12.75 0.87 18.47
C LEU A 93 -14.22 0.58 18.74
N SER A 94 -15.05 1.62 18.63
CA SER A 94 -16.50 1.45 18.57
C SER A 94 -16.89 0.63 17.32
N PRO A 95 -18.08 -0.01 17.28
CA PRO A 95 -18.51 -0.77 16.12
C PRO A 95 -18.49 0.02 14.81
N ASP A 96 -18.93 1.28 14.84
CA ASP A 96 -18.97 2.17 13.67
C ASP A 96 -17.53 2.55 13.25
N ASP A 97 -16.68 2.88 14.22
CA ASP A 97 -15.27 3.21 13.98
C ASP A 97 -14.48 2.04 13.39
N LEU A 98 -14.80 0.82 13.84
CA LEU A 98 -14.21 -0.42 13.36
C LEU A 98 -14.62 -0.72 11.92
N GLU A 99 -15.87 -0.42 11.56
CA GLU A 99 -16.35 -0.57 10.18
C GLU A 99 -15.61 0.39 9.25
N ASP A 100 -15.55 1.66 9.62
CA ASP A 100 -14.82 2.70 8.87
C ASP A 100 -13.33 2.36 8.72
N GLU A 101 -12.70 1.88 9.80
CA GLU A 101 -11.30 1.44 9.80
C GLU A 101 -11.06 0.30 8.81
N LYS A 102 -11.91 -0.73 8.83
CA LYS A 102 -11.80 -1.87 7.91
C LYS A 102 -12.02 -1.46 6.46
N ALA A 103 -12.97 -0.57 6.22
CA ALA A 103 -13.23 -0.03 4.89
C ALA A 103 -12.04 0.79 4.38
N ALA A 104 -11.48 1.68 5.20
CA ALA A 104 -10.30 2.47 4.86
C ALA A 104 -9.05 1.61 4.65
N MET A 105 -8.83 0.59 5.49
CA MET A 105 -7.73 -0.35 5.34
C MET A 105 -7.86 -1.17 4.05
N SER A 106 -9.06 -1.61 3.69
CA SER A 106 -9.30 -2.31 2.43
C SER A 106 -8.93 -1.45 1.23
N LEU A 107 -9.32 -0.17 1.23
CA LEU A 107 -8.92 0.78 0.18
C LEU A 107 -7.41 0.99 0.13
N LYS A 108 -6.76 1.09 1.30
CA LYS A 108 -5.30 1.23 1.40
C LYS A 108 -4.56 0.03 0.80
N VAL A 109 -5.05 -1.19 1.05
CA VAL A 109 -4.49 -2.43 0.49
C VAL A 109 -4.66 -2.49 -1.04
N GLU A 110 -5.85 -2.17 -1.55
CA GLU A 110 -6.09 -2.15 -3.00
C GLU A 110 -5.22 -1.10 -3.70
N TYR A 111 -5.13 0.12 -3.16
CA TYR A 111 -4.24 1.14 -3.68
C TYR A 111 -2.77 0.70 -3.69
N ALA A 112 -2.30 0.03 -2.62
CA ALA A 112 -0.94 -0.47 -2.56
C ALA A 112 -0.64 -1.52 -3.66
N LYS A 113 -1.60 -2.42 -3.93
CA LYS A 113 -1.49 -3.41 -5.02
C LYS A 113 -1.42 -2.72 -6.38
N ASP A 114 -2.33 -1.78 -6.63
CA ASP A 114 -2.38 -1.05 -7.90
C ASP A 114 -1.11 -0.20 -8.11
N LEU A 115 -0.60 0.41 -7.05
CA LEU A 115 0.67 1.16 -7.06
C LEU A 115 1.84 0.25 -7.44
N VAL A 116 1.96 -0.93 -6.82
CA VAL A 116 3.02 -1.90 -7.13
C VAL A 116 2.91 -2.35 -8.58
N GLN A 117 1.70 -2.70 -9.04
CA GLN A 117 1.46 -3.13 -10.41
C GLN A 117 1.82 -2.02 -11.41
N SER A 118 1.39 -0.79 -11.17
CA SER A 118 1.71 0.39 -11.98
C SER A 118 3.22 0.61 -12.08
N ARG A 119 3.94 0.48 -10.96
CA ARG A 119 5.41 0.57 -10.92
C ARG A 119 6.08 -0.55 -11.71
N LEU A 120 5.64 -1.80 -11.57
CA LEU A 120 6.18 -2.93 -12.32
C LEU A 120 5.98 -2.75 -13.83
N VAL A 121 4.81 -2.26 -14.27
CA VAL A 121 4.56 -1.93 -15.68
C VAL A 121 5.49 -0.83 -16.18
N LYS A 122 5.70 0.24 -15.38
CA LYS A 122 6.64 1.32 -15.73
C LYS A 122 8.07 0.80 -15.86
N ILE A 123 8.53 -0.02 -14.92
CA ILE A 123 9.86 -0.66 -14.94
C ILE A 123 10.00 -1.56 -16.17
N GLY A 124 9.01 -2.41 -16.45
CA GLY A 124 9.01 -3.30 -17.61
C GLY A 124 9.09 -2.53 -18.92
N LYS A 125 8.29 -1.48 -19.09
CA LYS A 125 8.36 -0.60 -20.27
C LYS A 125 9.73 0.06 -20.41
N ALA A 126 10.31 0.55 -19.31
CA ALA A 126 11.63 1.16 -19.32
C ALA A 126 12.73 0.13 -19.69
N ALA A 127 12.64 -1.09 -19.17
CA ALA A 127 13.57 -2.17 -19.48
C ALA A 127 13.52 -2.58 -20.95
N LEU A 128 12.31 -2.69 -21.54
CA LEU A 128 12.12 -3.01 -22.96
C LEU A 128 12.56 -1.86 -23.89
N SER A 129 12.63 -0.63 -23.40
CA SER A 129 13.05 0.55 -24.18
C SER A 129 14.54 0.89 -24.00
N ASN A 130 15.29 0.11 -23.22
CA ASN A 130 16.69 0.35 -22.90
C ASN A 130 17.56 -0.78 -23.44
N ASP A 131 18.43 -0.48 -24.41
CA ASP A 131 19.25 -1.48 -25.11
C ASP A 131 20.13 -2.32 -24.17
N LEU A 132 20.72 -1.71 -23.13
CA LEU A 132 21.55 -2.43 -22.18
C LEU A 132 20.71 -3.43 -21.37
N ALA A 133 19.57 -2.98 -20.82
CA ALA A 133 18.66 -3.84 -20.08
C ALA A 133 18.13 -4.98 -20.97
N LEU A 134 17.75 -4.69 -22.22
CA LEU A 134 17.27 -5.67 -23.17
C LEU A 134 18.33 -6.72 -23.50
N ASN A 135 19.57 -6.33 -23.75
CA ASN A 135 20.69 -7.27 -23.99
C ASN A 135 20.96 -8.17 -22.77
N LEU A 136 20.87 -7.62 -21.56
CA LEU A 136 21.02 -8.40 -20.33
C LEU A 136 19.87 -9.41 -20.17
N MET A 137 18.63 -9.00 -20.46
CA MET A 137 17.47 -9.89 -20.42
C MET A 137 17.56 -11.01 -21.47
N MET A 138 17.98 -10.69 -22.70
CA MET A 138 18.17 -11.66 -23.78
C MET A 138 19.29 -12.68 -23.50
N SER A 139 20.18 -12.37 -22.56
CA SER A 139 21.26 -13.28 -22.14
C SER A 139 20.82 -14.22 -20.99
N SER A 140 19.55 -14.14 -20.56
CA SER A 140 19.00 -14.94 -19.46
C SER A 140 17.89 -15.87 -19.97
N ASP A 141 18.18 -17.16 -20.02
CA ASP A 141 17.21 -18.19 -20.45
C ASP A 141 15.94 -18.19 -19.58
N ASP A 142 16.07 -17.94 -18.27
CA ASP A 142 14.93 -17.87 -17.34
C ASP A 142 13.97 -16.72 -17.70
N ILE A 143 14.52 -15.55 -18.04
CA ILE A 143 13.71 -14.39 -18.45
C ILE A 143 13.05 -14.65 -19.80
N LEU A 144 13.80 -15.21 -20.76
CA LEU A 144 13.26 -15.57 -22.07
C LEU A 144 12.14 -16.61 -21.97
N ALA A 145 12.32 -17.65 -21.15
CA ALA A 145 11.31 -18.67 -20.91
C ALA A 145 10.05 -18.08 -20.25
N ALA A 146 10.21 -17.17 -19.27
CA ALA A 146 9.09 -16.49 -18.64
C ALA A 146 8.30 -15.62 -19.64
N ILE A 147 9.00 -14.86 -20.49
CA ILE A 147 8.35 -14.08 -21.57
C ILE A 147 7.62 -15.02 -22.53
N GLY A 148 8.27 -16.09 -22.98
CA GLY A 148 7.69 -17.07 -23.90
C GLY A 148 6.42 -17.71 -23.33
N ALA A 149 6.42 -18.10 -22.06
CA ALA A 149 5.25 -18.70 -21.39
C ALA A 149 4.06 -17.75 -21.26
N VAL A 150 4.30 -16.44 -21.14
CA VAL A 150 3.24 -15.42 -21.12
C VAL A 150 2.73 -15.18 -22.53
N VAL A 151 3.64 -14.98 -23.49
CA VAL A 151 3.31 -14.69 -24.89
C VAL A 151 2.54 -15.85 -25.54
N SER A 152 2.91 -17.10 -25.24
CA SER A 152 2.25 -18.29 -25.80
C SER A 152 0.76 -18.42 -25.44
N GLN A 153 0.31 -17.69 -24.42
CA GLN A 153 -1.10 -17.67 -24.00
C GLN A 153 -1.93 -16.64 -24.80
N ASP A 154 -1.28 -15.75 -25.54
CA ASP A 154 -1.91 -14.73 -26.37
C ASP A 154 -1.81 -15.11 -27.86
N ALA A 155 -2.94 -15.53 -28.43
CA ALA A 155 -3.00 -15.98 -29.81
C ALA A 155 -2.66 -14.88 -30.84
N GLU A 156 -2.93 -13.61 -30.51
CA GLU A 156 -2.63 -12.49 -31.41
C GLU A 156 -1.13 -12.24 -31.45
N ILE A 157 -0.47 -12.23 -30.28
CA ILE A 157 0.99 -12.06 -30.21
C ILE A 157 1.71 -13.26 -30.85
N MET A 158 1.25 -14.49 -30.59
CA MET A 158 1.81 -15.70 -31.21
C MET A 158 1.72 -15.70 -32.73
N SER A 159 0.59 -15.26 -33.28
CA SER A 159 0.41 -15.08 -34.72
C SER A 159 1.40 -14.04 -35.27
N ALA A 160 1.60 -12.93 -34.55
CA ALA A 160 2.48 -11.85 -34.99
C ALA A 160 3.97 -12.24 -35.01
N ILE A 161 4.44 -13.08 -34.08
CA ILE A 161 5.85 -13.51 -34.04
C ILE A 161 6.16 -14.70 -34.98
N GLY A 162 5.16 -15.21 -35.69
CA GLY A 162 5.35 -16.18 -36.78
C GLY A 162 5.76 -17.59 -36.34
N THR A 163 5.74 -17.89 -35.04
CA THR A 163 5.91 -19.25 -34.54
C THR A 163 4.59 -19.99 -34.66
N SER A 164 4.28 -20.42 -35.88
CA SER A 164 3.41 -21.57 -36.09
C SER A 164 4.21 -22.81 -35.65
N GLU A 165 3.71 -23.59 -34.70
CA GLU A 165 4.13 -24.99 -34.60
C GLU A 165 3.80 -25.74 -35.89
#